data_AF-A0A958DY71-F1
#
_entry.id   AF-A0A958DY71-F1
#
_cell.length_a   1.000
_cell.length_b   1.000
_cell.length_c   1.000
_cell.angle_alpha   90.00
_cell.angle_beta   90.00
_cell.angle_gamma   90.00
#
_symmetry.space_group_name_H-M   'P 1'
#
loop_
_entity.id
_entity.type
_entity.pdbx_description
1 polymer ?
#
loop_
_entity_poly.entity_id
_entity_poly.type
_entity_poly.pdbx_seq_one_letter_code
_entity_poly.pdbx_strand_id
1 'polypeptide(L)'
;MATIVQQKISDIDLTEIINGEEIMSPSPLSSHQEILLELTSSMRNFVKSKNLGKVFISPLDVIFEEGKNRLQPDLIFIRKQ
;
A
#
# COMPACT_ATOMS: atom_id res chain seq x y z
N MET A 1 11.76 -2.79 -36.33
CA MET A 1 10.52 -2.40 -35.64
C MET A 1 10.85 -2.23 -34.18
N ALA A 2 11.23 -1.01 -33.77
CA ALA A 2 11.48 -0.71 -32.38
C ALA A 2 10.14 -0.71 -31.65
N THR A 3 9.94 -1.69 -30.76
CA THR A 3 8.83 -1.70 -29.83
C THR A 3 9.00 -0.48 -28.94
N ILE A 4 8.18 0.54 -29.18
CA ILE A 4 8.03 1.66 -28.27
C ILE A 4 7.38 1.07 -27.02
N VAL A 5 8.19 0.81 -26.00
CA VAL A 5 7.68 0.62 -24.64
C VAL A 5 7.01 1.94 -24.31
N GLN A 6 5.68 1.96 -24.35
CA GLN A 6 4.91 3.09 -23.89
C GLN A 6 5.22 3.21 -22.40
N GLN A 7 6.12 4.13 -22.03
CA GLN A 7 6.29 4.54 -20.65
C GLN A 7 4.94 5.09 -20.22
N LYS A 8 4.19 4.27 -19.48
CA LYS A 8 2.89 4.62 -18.92
C LYS A 8 3.15 5.80 -18.00
N ILE A 9 2.49 6.90 -18.33
CA ILE A 9 2.55 8.19 -17.64
C ILE A 9 2.26 7.95 -16.15
N SER A 10 2.93 8.74 -15.31
CA SER A 10 3.00 8.69 -13.85
C SER A 10 1.65 8.88 -13.14
N ASP A 11 0.70 7.97 -13.37
CA ASP A 11 -0.46 7.80 -12.51
C ASP A 11 -0.02 7.05 -11.26
N ILE A 12 -0.62 7.37 -10.11
CA ILE A 12 -0.40 6.61 -8.87
C ILE A 12 -0.74 5.16 -9.20
N ASP A 13 0.26 4.29 -9.15
CA ASP A 13 0.10 2.89 -9.49
C ASP A 13 -0.65 2.17 -8.35
N LEU A 14 -1.97 2.15 -8.44
CA LEU A 14 -2.88 1.43 -7.54
C LEU A 14 -3.03 -0.05 -7.93
N THR A 15 -2.08 -0.60 -8.70
CA THR A 15 -2.10 -2.00 -9.06
C THR A 15 -1.43 -2.85 -7.97
N GLU A 16 -2.03 -4.01 -7.73
CA GLU A 16 -1.47 -5.09 -6.94
C GLU A 16 -1.16 -6.27 -7.86
N ILE A 17 -0.19 -7.11 -7.48
CA ILE A 17 0.04 -8.41 -8.09
C ILE A 17 -0.40 -9.46 -7.07
N ILE A 18 -1.44 -10.24 -7.39
CA ILE A 18 -1.95 -11.32 -6.55
C ILE A 18 -1.84 -12.63 -7.35
N ASN A 19 -1.05 -13.58 -6.85
CA ASN A 19 -0.78 -14.85 -7.53
C ASN A 19 -0.28 -14.72 -8.98
N GLY A 20 0.49 -13.67 -9.27
CA GLY A 20 1.03 -13.38 -10.60
C GLY A 20 0.08 -12.63 -11.54
N GLU A 21 -1.11 -12.26 -11.08
CA GLU A 21 -2.07 -11.46 -11.85
C GLU A 21 -2.07 -10.01 -11.36
N GLU A 22 -1.98 -9.06 -12.29
CA GLU A 22 -2.06 -7.62 -12.02
C GLU A 22 -3.53 -7.19 -11.89
N ILE A 23 -3.88 -6.61 -10.74
CA ILE A 23 -5.24 -6.20 -10.39
C ILE A 23 -5.22 -4.71 -10.08
N MET A 24 -6.10 -3.94 -10.74
CA MET A 24 -6.25 -2.51 -10.48
C MET A 24 -7.33 -2.28 -9.42
N SER A 25 -6.98 -1.61 -8.33
CA SER A 25 -7.95 -1.18 -7.33
C SER A 25 -8.67 0.10 -7.77
N PRO A 26 -9.98 0.25 -7.49
CA PRO A 26 -10.68 1.51 -7.72
C PRO A 26 -10.17 2.59 -6.75
N SER A 27 -10.28 3.85 -7.15
CA SER A 27 -9.96 4.97 -6.26
C SER A 27 -10.84 4.92 -4.99
N PRO A 28 -10.26 5.13 -3.80
CA PRO A 28 -11.00 5.04 -2.55
C PRO A 28 -12.04 6.16 -2.43
N LEU A 29 -13.18 5.83 -1.81
CA LEU A 29 -14.21 6.80 -1.45
C LEU A 29 -13.77 7.62 -0.23
N SER A 30 -14.35 8.81 -0.03
CA SER A 30 -14.05 9.66 1.12
C SER A 30 -14.26 8.95 2.47
N SER A 31 -15.29 8.12 2.56
CA SER A 31 -15.57 7.31 3.77
C SER A 31 -14.46 6.32 4.09
N HIS A 32 -13.82 5.72 3.08
CA HIS A 32 -12.66 4.84 3.28
C HIS A 32 -11.47 5.64 3.84
N GLN A 33 -11.22 6.82 3.28
CA GLN A 33 -10.13 7.71 3.73
C GLN A 33 -10.34 8.22 5.16
N GLU A 34 -11.58 8.57 5.53
CA GLU A 34 -11.92 8.97 6.91
C GLU A 34 -11.64 7.83 7.90
N ILE A 35 -12.10 6.62 7.60
CA ILE A 35 -11.87 5.44 8.45
C ILE A 35 -10.37 5.16 8.57
N LEU A 36 -9.63 5.21 7.46
CA LEU A 36 -8.20 4.96 7.46
C LEU A 36 -7.43 5.98 8.30
N LEU A 37 -7.82 7.26 8.24
CA LEU A 37 -7.20 8.33 9.04
C LEU A 37 -7.39 8.09 10.55
N GLU A 38 -8.61 7.76 10.97
CA GLU A 38 -8.93 7.51 12.38
C GLU A 38 -8.18 6.28 12.94
N LEU A 39 -8.16 5.18 12.17
CA LEU A 39 -7.44 3.96 12.54
C LEU A 39 -5.93 4.21 12.61
N THR A 40 -5.37 4.89 11.61
CA THR A 40 -3.94 5.18 11.53
C THR A 40 -3.51 6.09 12.69
N SER A 41 -4.28 7.13 12.99
CA SER A 41 -4.01 8.05 14.10
C SER A 41 -3.94 7.28 15.43
N SER A 42 -4.96 6.47 15.71
CA SER A 42 -5.07 5.67 16.92
C SER A 42 -3.90 4.67 17.06
N MET A 43 -3.63 3.90 16.00
CA MET A 43 -2.55 2.91 16.00
C MET A 43 -1.18 3.57 16.12
N ARG A 44 -0.92 4.65 15.38
CA ARG A 44 0.36 5.35 15.40
C ARG A 44 0.64 5.94 16.77
N ASN A 45 -0.36 6.50 17.46
CA ASN A 45 -0.21 7.01 18.82
C ASN A 45 0.17 5.90 19.81
N PHE A 46 -0.50 4.74 19.74
CA PHE A 46 -0.18 3.58 20.57
C PHE A 46 1.23 3.03 20.29
N VAL A 47 1.55 2.79 19.01
CA VAL A 47 2.84 2.23 18.59
C VAL A 47 4.00 3.16 18.96
N LYS A 48 3.84 4.47 18.74
CA LYS A 48 4.85 5.47 19.07
C LYS A 48 5.06 5.60 20.57
N SER A 49 4.00 5.69 21.37
CA SER A 49 4.10 5.86 22.83
C SER A 49 4.81 4.70 23.52
N LYS A 50 4.67 3.48 22.97
CA LYS A 50 5.31 2.27 23.49
C LYS A 50 6.58 1.85 22.75
N ASN A 51 7.05 2.64 21.77
CA ASN A 51 8.24 2.33 20.95
C ASN A 51 8.18 0.94 20.28
N LEU A 52 6.99 0.53 19.81
CA LEU A 52 6.73 -0.85 19.36
C LEU A 52 7.09 -1.10 17.89
N GLY A 53 7.39 -0.06 17.11
CA GLY A 53 7.62 -0.21 15.67
C GLY A 53 7.19 1.00 14.85
N LYS A 54 6.74 0.76 13.63
CA LYS A 54 6.28 1.76 12.66
C LYS A 54 4.93 1.39 12.09
N VAL A 55 4.13 2.40 11.76
CA VAL A 55 2.83 2.27 11.07
C VAL A 55 2.92 3.02 9.74
N PHE A 56 2.44 2.41 8.66
CA PHE A 56 2.39 2.95 7.31
C PHE A 56 0.98 2.81 6.73
N ILE A 57 0.67 3.59 5.70
CA ILE A 57 -0.61 3.57 4.97
C ILE A 57 -0.36 3.44 3.46
N SER A 58 -1.40 3.06 2.71
CA SER A 58 -1.37 3.06 1.24
C SER A 58 -1.22 4.49 0.65
N PRO A 59 -0.63 4.65 -0.54
CA PRO A 59 0.04 3.61 -1.33
C PRO A 59 1.42 3.25 -0.76
N LEU A 60 1.66 1.96 -0.50
CA LEU A 60 2.97 1.41 -0.13
C LEU A 60 3.04 -0.07 -0.54
N ASP A 61 3.99 -0.39 -1.43
CA ASP A 61 4.20 -1.75 -1.89
C ASP A 61 4.73 -2.67 -0.77
N VAL A 62 4.07 -3.80 -0.60
CA VAL A 62 4.50 -4.94 0.23
C VAL A 62 4.78 -6.11 -0.69
N ILE A 63 6.07 -6.35 -0.96
CA ILE A 63 6.53 -7.41 -1.85
C ILE A 63 6.83 -8.66 -1.02
N PHE A 64 6.01 -9.70 -1.17
CA PHE A 64 6.25 -11.02 -0.60
C PHE A 64 7.08 -11.91 -1.53
N GLU A 65 6.82 -11.83 -2.84
CA GLU A 65 7.54 -12.54 -3.89
C GLU A 65 7.49 -11.69 -5.17
N GLU A 66 8.66 -11.33 -5.71
CA GLU A 66 8.78 -10.48 -6.90
C GLU A 66 7.99 -11.07 -8.08
N GLY A 67 7.21 -10.25 -8.75
CA GLY A 67 6.39 -10.67 -9.90
C GLY A 67 5.23 -11.62 -9.59
N LYS A 68 4.97 -11.96 -8.31
CA LYS A 68 3.88 -12.85 -7.93
C LYS A 68 2.96 -12.31 -6.84
N ASN A 69 3.52 -11.70 -5.80
CA ASN A 69 2.77 -11.14 -4.68
C ASN A 69 3.35 -9.79 -4.26
N ARG A 70 2.82 -8.71 -4.85
CA ARG A 70 3.07 -7.31 -4.50
C ARG A 70 1.74 -6.66 -4.14
N LEU A 71 1.52 -6.40 -2.87
CA LEU A 71 0.24 -5.88 -2.36
C LEU A 71 0.38 -4.40 -1.97
N GLN A 72 -0.73 -3.68 -1.88
CA GLN A 72 -0.81 -2.32 -1.31
C GLN A 72 -1.86 -2.25 -0.20
N PRO A 73 -1.61 -2.86 0.98
CA PRO A 73 -2.55 -2.81 2.09
C PRO A 73 -2.79 -1.37 2.56
N ASP A 74 -4.03 -1.09 2.98
CA ASP A 74 -4.42 0.24 3.47
C ASP A 74 -3.65 0.68 4.73
N LEU A 75 -3.36 -0.26 5.64
CA LEU A 75 -2.71 0.01 6.93
C LEU A 75 -1.74 -1.11 7.29
N ILE A 76 -0.49 -0.76 7.56
CA ILE A 76 0.62 -1.70 7.82
C ILE A 76 1.28 -1.36 9.15
N PHE A 77 1.51 -2.36 10.00
CA PHE A 77 2.34 -2.24 11.20
C PHE A 77 3.57 -3.14 11.10
N ILE A 78 4.75 -2.56 11.30
CA ILE A 78 6.03 -3.27 11.35
C ILE A 78 6.59 -3.17 12.76
N ARG A 79 6.68 -4.31 13.46
CA ARG A 79 7.21 -4.39 14.83
C ARG A 79 8.70 -4.05 14.86
N LYS A 80 9.13 -3.36 15.92
CA LYS A 80 10.53 -3.22 16.27
C LYS A 80 11.10 -4.57 16.72
N GLN A 81 12.32 -4.88 16.30
CA GLN A 81 13.03 -6.08 16.76
C GLN A 81 13.39 -5.94 18.23
#